data_AF-A0A1L6R0V6-F1
#
_entry.id   AF-A0A1L6R0V6-F1
#
_cell.length_a   1.000
_cell.length_b   1.000
_cell.length_c   1.000
_cell.angle_alpha   90.00
_cell.angle_beta   90.00
_cell.angle_gamma   90.00
#
_symmetry.space_group_name_H-M   'P 1'
#
loop_
_entity.id
_entity.type
_entity.pdbx_description
1 polymer ?
#
loop_
_entity_poly.entity_id
_entity_poly.type
_entity_poly.pdbx_seq_one_letter_code
_entity_poly.pdbx_strand_id
1 'polypeptide(L)'
;MGCQGCAVPQILKKAQTSNKPYVLTESRNNKFGMNAQWWTEALYPGIKNSGIAWVLMWRKDGPDHYFASYKGDVAEEDFKTFEDLKEILFLKEISKINY
;
A
#
# COMPACT_ATOMS: atom_id res chain seq x y z
N MET A 1 0.43 23.26 12.34
CA MET A 1 -0.04 21.89 12.68
C MET A 1 -0.85 21.37 11.49
N GLY A 2 -0.20 20.70 10.55
CA GLY A 2 -0.88 20.05 9.43
C GLY A 2 -1.44 18.72 9.91
N CYS A 3 -2.73 18.47 9.71
CA CYS A 3 -3.35 17.23 10.13
C CYS A 3 -2.84 16.10 9.21
N GLN A 4 -1.90 15.29 9.70
CA GLN A 4 -1.32 14.14 8.99
C GLN A 4 -2.32 13.03 8.67
N GLY A 5 -3.62 13.20 8.99
CA GLY A 5 -4.71 12.28 8.68
C GLY A 5 -5.80 12.82 7.72
N CYS A 6 -5.67 14.04 7.17
CA CYS A 6 -6.77 14.65 6.39
C CYS A 6 -6.75 14.36 4.88
N ALA A 7 -5.66 13.84 4.32
CA ALA A 7 -5.52 13.71 2.87
C ALA A 7 -6.42 12.62 2.26
N VAL A 8 -6.40 11.41 2.82
CA VAL A 8 -7.21 10.28 2.32
C VAL A 8 -8.72 10.60 2.36
N PRO A 9 -9.28 11.12 3.47
CA PRO A 9 -10.69 11.52 3.50
C PRO A 9 -11.07 12.59 2.46
N GLN A 10 -10.20 13.55 2.19
CA GLN A 10 -10.45 14.61 1.20
C GLN A 10 -10.41 14.08 -0.24
N ILE A 11 -9.43 13.22 -0.55
CA ILE A 11 -9.32 12.58 -1.86
C ILE A 11 -10.53 11.67 -2.11
N LEU A 12 -10.93 10.88 -1.11
CA LEU A 12 -12.13 10.05 -1.17
C LEU A 12 -13.38 10.89 -1.47
N LYS A 13 -13.59 11.99 -0.75
CA LYS A 13 -14.72 12.91 -0.99
C LYS A 13 -14.70 13.46 -2.42
N LYS A 14 -13.53 13.83 -2.94
CA LYS A 14 -13.39 14.33 -4.31
C LYS A 14 -13.70 13.24 -5.35
N ALA A 15 -13.26 12.01 -5.10
CA ALA A 15 -13.49 10.85 -5.95
C ALA A 15 -14.98 10.52 -6.05
N GLN A 16 -15.67 10.46 -4.90
CA GLN A 16 -17.11 10.23 -4.80
C GLN A 16 -17.92 11.30 -5.55
N THR A 17 -17.64 12.58 -5.30
CA THR A 17 -18.36 13.69 -5.95
C THR A 17 -18.09 13.80 -7.45
N SER A 18 -16.96 13.26 -7.93
CA SER A 18 -16.60 13.28 -9.35
C SER A 18 -16.94 11.98 -10.08
N ASN A 19 -17.53 10.99 -9.39
CA ASN A 19 -17.76 9.64 -9.90
C ASN A 19 -16.50 9.02 -10.53
N LYS A 20 -15.37 9.12 -9.83
CA LYS A 20 -14.08 8.56 -10.25
C LYS A 20 -13.49 7.67 -9.15
N PRO A 21 -12.73 6.61 -9.49
CA PRO A 21 -11.93 5.90 -8.50
C PRO A 21 -10.83 6.82 -7.96
N TYR A 22 -10.29 6.47 -6.79
CA TYR A 22 -9.07 7.07 -6.29
C TYR A 22 -8.06 6.01 -5.91
N VAL A 23 -6.80 6.45 -5.89
CA VAL A 23 -5.64 5.58 -5.90
C VAL A 23 -4.52 6.28 -5.13
N LEU A 24 -3.60 5.52 -4.57
CA LEU A 24 -2.37 6.05 -4.00
C LEU A 24 -1.26 5.85 -5.04
N THR A 25 -1.09 6.84 -5.90
CA THR A 25 -0.24 6.76 -7.11
C THR A 25 1.24 6.54 -6.81
N GLU A 26 1.71 6.92 -5.62
CA GLU A 26 3.05 6.62 -5.11
C GLU A 26 3.01 6.44 -3.60
N SER A 27 3.78 5.47 -3.10
CA SER A 27 3.95 5.15 -1.67
C SER A 27 5.37 4.73 -1.38
N ARG A 28 5.83 5.04 -0.17
CA ARG A 28 7.21 4.86 0.24
C ARG A 28 7.28 4.47 1.71
N ASN A 29 8.01 3.40 2.02
CA ASN A 29 8.53 3.18 3.36
C ASN A 29 9.83 3.98 3.53
N ASN A 30 9.79 5.16 4.17
CA ASN A 30 11.02 5.96 4.38
C ASN A 30 11.93 5.42 5.49
N LYS A 31 11.55 4.32 6.16
CA LYS A 31 12.30 3.65 7.24
C LYS A 31 12.55 2.18 6.88
N PHE A 32 12.90 1.92 5.61
CA PHE A 32 13.24 0.60 5.11
C PHE A 32 14.41 0.00 5.95
N GLY A 33 14.35 -1.30 6.25
CA GLY A 33 15.32 -1.96 7.13
C GLY A 33 15.15 -1.69 8.64
N MET A 34 14.21 -0.84 9.07
CA MET A 34 14.01 -0.51 10.49
C MET A 34 12.69 -0.98 11.08
N ASN A 35 11.69 -1.29 10.26
CA ASN A 35 10.38 -1.73 10.72
C ASN A 35 10.02 -3.08 10.07
N ALA A 36 10.05 -4.14 10.87
CA ALA A 36 9.69 -5.49 10.45
C ALA A 36 8.19 -5.69 10.20
N GLN A 37 7.32 -4.79 10.68
CA GLN A 37 5.85 -4.89 10.58
C GLN A 37 5.25 -3.74 9.76
N TRP A 38 6.00 -3.22 8.79
CA TRP A 38 5.60 -2.03 8.05
C TRP A 38 4.33 -2.22 7.21
N TRP A 39 4.16 -3.37 6.57
CA TRP A 39 3.02 -3.66 5.70
C TRP A 39 1.73 -3.79 6.50
N THR A 40 1.71 -4.62 7.54
CA THR A 40 0.47 -4.91 8.29
C THR A 40 0.14 -3.87 9.35
N GLU A 41 1.13 -3.20 9.95
CA GLU A 41 0.89 -2.22 11.03
C GLU A 41 0.96 -0.75 10.57
N ALA A 42 1.61 -0.44 9.44
CA ALA A 42 1.68 0.93 8.93
C ALA A 42 0.87 1.15 7.65
N LEU A 43 1.10 0.36 6.60
CA LEU A 43 0.41 0.55 5.32
C LEU A 43 -1.05 0.10 5.39
N TYR A 44 -1.30 -1.16 5.78
CA TYR A 44 -2.63 -1.77 5.74
C TYR A 44 -3.69 -0.99 6.52
N PRO A 45 -3.46 -0.49 7.76
CA PRO A 45 -4.47 0.27 8.48
C PRO A 45 -4.87 1.56 7.78
N GLY A 46 -3.97 2.16 7.00
CA GLY A 46 -4.23 3.38 6.23
C GLY A 46 -5.07 3.15 4.96
N ILE A 47 -5.10 1.92 4.43
CA ILE A 47 -5.78 1.59 3.17
C ILE A 47 -6.98 0.66 3.36
N LYS A 48 -7.06 -0.06 4.47
CA LYS A 48 -8.19 -0.94 4.79
C LYS A 48 -9.49 -0.13 4.85
N ASN A 49 -10.55 -0.64 4.23
CA ASN A 49 -11.89 -0.02 4.18
C ASN A 49 -11.93 1.39 3.57
N SER A 50 -10.86 1.80 2.88
CA SER A 50 -10.77 3.14 2.32
C SER A 50 -11.55 3.28 1.00
N GLY A 51 -11.77 2.17 0.28
CA GLY A 51 -12.32 2.18 -1.08
C GLY A 51 -11.28 2.53 -2.16
N ILE A 52 -9.99 2.50 -1.82
CA ILE A 52 -8.90 2.72 -2.76
C ILE A 52 -8.84 1.61 -3.80
N ALA A 53 -8.59 1.96 -5.07
CA ALA A 53 -8.54 0.95 -6.13
C ALA A 53 -7.17 0.26 -6.24
N TRP A 54 -6.07 0.97 -5.99
CA TRP A 54 -4.72 0.40 -5.93
C TRP A 54 -3.74 1.34 -5.20
N VAL A 55 -2.62 0.75 -4.77
CA VAL A 55 -1.48 1.42 -4.15
C VAL A 55 -0.23 1.03 -4.93
N LEU A 56 0.62 2.01 -5.25
CA LEU A 56 1.89 1.75 -5.94
C LEU A 56 3.08 2.08 -5.04
N MET A 57 3.95 1.11 -4.81
CA MET A 57 5.25 1.35 -4.17
C MET A 57 6.27 1.87 -5.19
N TRP A 58 7.13 2.79 -4.77
CA TRP A 58 8.20 3.28 -5.63
C TRP A 58 9.29 2.22 -5.89
N ARG A 59 10.15 2.48 -6.87
CA ARG A 59 11.11 1.50 -7.44
C ARG A 59 12.05 0.89 -6.39
N LYS A 60 12.50 -0.34 -6.64
CA LYS A 60 13.70 -0.92 -6.02
C LYS A 60 14.90 -0.68 -6.94
N ASP A 61 15.86 0.13 -6.50
CA ASP A 61 17.07 0.48 -7.25
C ASP A 61 18.33 -0.21 -6.70
N GLY A 62 18.35 -0.53 -5.41
CA GLY A 62 19.50 -1.13 -4.75
C GLY A 62 19.22 -1.49 -3.29
N PRO A 63 20.22 -2.00 -2.55
CA PRO A 63 20.08 -2.37 -1.14
C PRO A 63 19.80 -1.16 -0.24
N ASP A 64 20.17 0.05 -0.65
CA ASP A 64 19.95 1.29 0.12
C ASP A 64 18.84 2.20 -0.46
N HIS A 65 18.16 1.73 -1.52
CA HIS A 65 17.11 2.48 -2.19
C HIS A 65 16.03 1.54 -2.71
N TYR A 66 15.14 1.13 -1.80
CA TYR A 66 14.01 0.27 -2.09
C TYR A 66 12.80 0.68 -1.24
N PHE A 67 11.60 0.50 -1.79
CA PHE A 67 10.35 0.84 -1.10
C PHE A 67 9.40 -0.34 -0.96
N ALA A 68 9.72 -1.48 -1.57
CA ALA A 68 9.01 -2.74 -1.39
C ALA A 68 9.97 -3.82 -0.90
N SER A 69 9.45 -4.79 -0.15
CA SER A 69 10.23 -5.89 0.42
C SER A 69 10.77 -6.80 -0.68
N TYR A 70 11.90 -7.42 -0.38
CA TYR A 70 12.57 -8.38 -1.24
C TYR A 70 13.10 -9.53 -0.37
N LYS A 71 13.60 -10.59 -1.00
CA LYS A 71 14.15 -11.74 -0.28
C LYS A 71 15.31 -11.32 0.63
N GLY A 72 15.18 -11.57 1.93
CA GLY A 72 16.13 -11.18 2.98
C GLY A 72 15.86 -9.81 3.62
N ASP A 73 14.82 -9.09 3.20
CA ASP A 73 14.41 -7.84 3.83
C ASP A 73 13.83 -8.08 5.24
N VAL A 74 13.99 -7.10 6.14
CA VAL A 74 13.50 -7.20 7.52
C VAL A 74 11.98 -7.37 7.60
N ALA A 75 11.24 -6.88 6.60
CA ALA A 75 9.80 -6.97 6.51
C ALA A 75 9.32 -8.07 5.54
N GLU A 76 10.17 -9.03 5.14
CA GLU A 76 9.80 -10.11 4.21
C GLU A 76 8.58 -10.92 4.71
N GLU A 77 8.61 -11.38 5.97
CA GLU A 77 7.52 -12.22 6.51
C GLU A 77 6.23 -11.41 6.72
N ASP A 78 6.35 -10.14 7.06
CA ASP A 78 5.23 -9.22 7.16
C ASP A 78 4.62 -8.90 5.78
N PHE A 79 5.45 -8.80 4.73
CA PHE A 79 4.98 -8.67 3.36
C PHE A 79 4.17 -9.89 2.91
N LYS A 80 4.62 -11.11 3.23
CA LYS A 80 3.85 -12.34 2.95
C LYS A 80 2.51 -12.34 3.69
N THR A 81 2.53 -11.92 4.95
CA THR A 81 1.30 -11.77 5.75
C THR A 81 0.34 -10.75 5.12
N PHE A 82 0.88 -9.65 4.59
CA PHE A 82 0.11 -8.63 3.87
C PHE A 82 -0.42 -9.13 2.52
N GLU A 83 0.38 -9.87 1.75
CA GLU A 83 -0.03 -10.52 0.49
C GLU A 83 -1.21 -11.48 0.70
N ASP A 84 -1.21 -12.23 1.81
CA ASP A 84 -2.24 -13.21 2.14
C ASP A 84 -3.58 -12.60 2.57
N LEU A 85 -3.66 -11.27 2.77
CA LEU A 85 -4.91 -10.59 3.12
C LEU A 85 -5.89 -10.63 1.95
N LYS A 86 -7.15 -10.99 2.23
CA LYS A 86 -8.20 -11.18 1.20
C LYS A 86 -8.47 -9.93 0.36
N GLU A 87 -8.27 -8.74 0.92
CA GLU A 87 -8.48 -7.46 0.25
C GLU A 87 -7.29 -7.02 -0.60
N ILE A 88 -6.14 -7.69 -0.48
CA ILE A 88 -4.92 -7.39 -1.22
C ILE A 88 -4.84 -8.33 -2.42
N LEU A 89 -4.81 -7.73 -3.61
CA LEU A 89 -4.86 -8.46 -4.87
C LEU A 89 -3.54 -8.27 -5.61
N PHE A 90 -2.76 -9.35 -5.72
CA PHE A 90 -1.63 -9.43 -6.63
C PHE A 90 -2.06 -10.07 -7.96
N LEU A 91 -1.13 -10.20 -8.91
CA LEU A 91 -1.42 -10.70 -10.26
C LEU A 91 -2.14 -12.06 -10.25
N LYS A 92 -1.79 -12.94 -9.29
CA LYS A 92 -2.39 -14.27 -9.13
C LYS A 92 -3.88 -14.18 -8.79
N GLU A 93 -4.29 -13.24 -7.94
CA GLU A 93 -5.67 -13.04 -7.53
C GLU A 93 -6.46 -12.33 -8.63
N ILE A 94 -5.87 -11.28 -9.22
CA ILE A 94 -6.48 -10.53 -10.33
C ILE A 94 -6.78 -11.45 -11.52
N SER A 95 -5.88 -12.39 -11.83
CA SER A 95 -6.08 -13.34 -12.95
C SER A 95 -7.29 -14.27 -12.79
N LYS A 96 -7.87 -14.36 -11.58
CA LYS A 96 -9.07 -15.16 -11.29
C LYS A 96 -10.37 -14.35 -11.37
N ILE A 97 -10.26 -13.03 -11.54
CA ILE A 97 -11.41 -12.14 -11.68
C ILE A 97 -11.85 -12.15 -13.15
N ASN A 98 -13.05 -12.69 -13.40
CA ASN A 98 -13.70 -12.57 -14.71
C ASN A 98 -14.45 -11.23 -14.76
N TYR A 99 -14.19 -10.44 -15.81
CA TYR A 99 -14.90 -9.21 -16.13
C TYR A 99 -15.97 -9.45 -17.20
#